data_AF-B4ISG8-F1
#
_entry.id   AF-B4ISG8-F1
#
_cell.length_a   1.000
_cell.length_b   1.000
_cell.length_c   1.000
_cell.angle_alpha   90.00
_cell.angle_beta   90.00
_cell.angle_gamma   90.00
#
_symmetry.space_group_name_H-M   'P 1'
#
loop_
_entity.id
_entity.type
_entity.pdbx_description
1 polymer ?
#
loop_
_entity_poly.entity_id
_entity_poly.type
_entity_poly.pdbx_seq_one_letter_code
_entity_poly.pdbx_strand_id
1 'polypeptide(L)'
;MGLFNNLRTFLWIRVQQYTTREIEIDLFRHLHQLSLRWHLQRKTGEVLRVMDRGTDSINNLLNYIVFSITPTILDLLVAVAFFIYAFNWWFGLIVFLTMFLYIASTIAITEWRTKLPKKNEYGRQ
;
A
#
# COMPACT_ATOMS: atom_id res chain seq x y z
N MET A 1 19.26 -0.43 -16.56
CA MET A 1 18.09 -0.13 -15.70
C MET A 1 18.54 0.73 -14.53
N GLY A 2 19.07 1.91 -14.83
CA GLY A 2 20.08 2.59 -14.00
C GLY A 2 19.79 4.08 -13.82
N LEU A 3 20.50 4.65 -12.84
CA LEU A 3 20.54 6.06 -12.44
C LEU A 3 19.20 6.72 -12.08
N PHE A 4 18.20 6.79 -12.97
CA PHE A 4 16.90 7.42 -12.68
C PHE A 4 16.16 6.76 -11.52
N ASN A 5 16.12 5.43 -11.49
CA ASN A 5 15.48 4.71 -10.38
C ASN A 5 16.23 4.93 -9.06
N ASN A 6 17.58 4.93 -9.09
CA ASN A 6 18.39 5.18 -7.90
C ASN A 6 18.27 6.63 -7.40
N LEU A 7 18.23 7.62 -8.31
CA LEU A 7 18.01 9.02 -7.97
C LEU A 7 16.62 9.22 -7.36
N ARG A 8 15.58 8.61 -7.93
CA ARG A 8 14.23 8.60 -7.36
C ARG A 8 14.21 7.99 -5.97
N THR A 9 14.84 6.83 -5.77
CA THR A 9 14.96 6.19 -4.46
C THR A 9 15.72 7.09 -3.47
N PHE A 10 16.81 7.72 -3.91
CA PHE A 10 17.60 8.62 -3.06
C PHE A 10 16.82 9.86 -2.61
N LEU A 11 16.08 10.49 -3.53
CA LEU A 11 15.18 11.60 -3.21
C LEU A 11 14.04 11.15 -2.27
N TRP A 12 13.51 9.94 -2.48
CA TRP A 12 12.44 9.40 -1.66
C TRP A 12 12.86 9.06 -0.23
N ILE A 13 14.08 8.57 -0.03
CA ILE A 13 14.58 8.22 1.32
C ILE A 13 14.39 9.39 2.30
N ARG A 14 14.66 10.62 1.85
CA ARG A 14 14.47 11.82 2.68
C ARG A 14 13.00 12.07 3.02
N VAL A 15 12.09 11.89 2.06
CA VAL A 15 10.64 12.06 2.25
C VAL A 15 10.09 10.98 3.20
N GLN A 16 10.55 9.74 3.02
CA GLN A 16 10.18 8.63 3.90
C GLN A 16 10.64 8.89 5.32
N GLN A 17 11.91 9.23 5.54
CA GLN A 17 12.42 9.52 6.88
C GLN A 17 11.70 10.67 7.57
N TYR A 18 11.34 11.72 6.82
CA TYR A 18 10.54 12.83 7.37
C TYR A 18 9.15 12.36 7.80
N THR A 19 8.45 11.64 6.91
CA THR A 19 7.10 11.12 7.17
C THR A 19 7.09 10.13 8.34
N THR A 20 8.05 9.21 8.40
CA THR A 20 8.25 8.28 9.52
C THR A 20 8.40 9.03 10.83
N ARG A 21 9.32 9.99 10.89
CA ARG A 21 9.62 10.75 12.10
C ARG A 21 8.41 11.56 12.58
N GLU A 22 7.66 12.19 11.67
CA GLU A 22 6.48 12.96 12.03
C GLU A 22 5.39 12.07 12.65
N ILE A 23 5.11 10.92 12.02
CA ILE A 23 4.13 9.95 12.51
C ILE A 23 4.57 9.36 13.86
N GLU A 24 5.85 9.04 14.01
CA GLU A 24 6.39 8.49 15.26
C GLU A 24 6.28 9.50 16.41
N ILE A 25 6.59 10.77 16.18
CA ILE A 25 6.48 11.84 17.18
C ILE A 25 5.01 12.06 17.57
N ASP A 26 4.09 12.08 16.61
CA ASP A 26 2.66 12.27 16.88
C ASP A 26 2.09 11.08 17.68
N LEU A 27 2.42 9.85 17.29
CA LEU A 27 2.03 8.64 18.02
C LEU A 27 2.64 8.60 19.42
N PHE A 28 3.92 8.96 19.57
CA PHE A 28 4.58 9.03 20.88
C PHE A 28 3.91 10.08 21.78
N ARG A 29 3.58 11.26 21.23
CA ARG A 29 2.85 12.30 21.97
C ARG A 29 1.47 11.82 22.40
N HIS A 30 0.74 11.15 21.52
CA HIS A 30 -0.56 10.57 21.82
C HIS A 30 -0.47 9.52 22.92
N LEU A 31 0.54 8.63 22.85
CA LEU A 31 0.82 7.64 23.88
C LEU A 31 1.16 8.29 25.23
N HIS A 32 1.93 9.37 25.24
CA HIS A 32 2.34 10.07 26.47
C HIS A 32 1.19 10.84 27.14
N GLN A 33 0.12 11.15 26.40
CA GLN A 33 -1.10 11.78 26.91
C GLN A 33 -2.10 10.77 27.48
N LEU A 34 -1.82 9.46 27.38
CA LEU A 34 -2.71 8.41 27.86
C LEU A 34 -2.59 8.20 29.38
N SER A 35 -3.68 7.75 30.00
CA SER A 35 -3.79 7.65 31.46
C SER A 35 -2.73 6.72 32.10
N LEU A 36 -2.25 7.06 33.29
CA LEU A 36 -1.28 6.27 34.06
C LEU A 36 -1.70 4.80 34.26
N ARG A 37 -3.01 4.54 34.40
CA ARG A 37 -3.58 3.19 34.49
C ARG A 37 -3.37 2.36 33.22
N TRP A 38 -3.28 3.01 32.05
CA TRP A 38 -2.98 2.36 30.78
C TRP A 38 -1.50 1.97 30.68
N HIS A 39 -0.60 2.84 31.14
CA HIS A 39 0.84 2.56 31.19
C HIS A 39 1.22 1.45 32.18
N LEU A 40 0.50 1.31 33.31
CA LEU A 40 0.75 0.23 34.27
C LEU A 40 0.25 -1.16 33.80
N GLN A 41 -0.69 -1.21 32.85
CA GLN A 41 -1.31 -2.46 32.39
C GLN A 41 -0.60 -3.10 31.18
N ARG A 42 0.23 -2.36 30.45
CA ARG A 42 0.96 -2.84 29.26
C ARG A 42 2.45 -2.64 29.41
N LYS A 43 3.24 -3.59 28.91
CA LYS A 43 4.70 -3.43 28.82
C LYS A 43 5.00 -2.30 27.82
N THR A 44 5.50 -1.15 28.30
CA THR A 44 5.84 0.01 27.45
C THR A 44 6.73 -0.37 26.26
N GLY A 45 7.68 -1.31 26.44
CA GLY A 45 8.53 -1.80 25.36
C GLY A 45 7.81 -2.65 24.29
N GLU A 46 6.70 -3.29 24.63
CA GLU A 46 5.87 -4.01 23.65
C GLU A 46 5.02 -3.04 22.84
N VAL A 47 4.47 -2.01 23.49
CA VAL A 47 3.74 -0.91 22.84
C VAL A 47 4.64 -0.15 21.87
N LEU A 48 5.86 0.21 22.28
CA LEU A 48 6.81 0.92 21.43
C LEU A 48 7.17 0.09 20.19
N ARG A 49 7.43 -1.21 20.35
CA ARG A 49 7.68 -2.12 19.21
C ARG A 49 6.48 -2.29 18.27
N VAL A 50 5.25 -2.16 18.76
CA VAL A 50 4.06 -2.19 17.91
C VAL A 50 3.95 -0.86 17.15
N MET A 51 4.26 0.26 17.79
CA MET A 51 4.30 1.58 17.17
C MET A 51 5.35 1.67 16.06
N ASP A 52 6.59 1.23 16.31
CA ASP A 52 7.67 1.24 15.32
C ASP A 52 7.29 0.41 14.09
N ARG A 53 6.83 -0.83 14.31
CA ARG A 53 6.38 -1.72 13.23
C ARG A 53 5.16 -1.17 12.47
N GLY A 54 4.24 -0.52 13.18
CA GLY A 54 3.08 0.14 12.59
C GLY A 54 3.50 1.29 11.68
N THR A 55 4.43 2.12 12.15
CA THR A 55 4.95 3.26 11.41
C THR A 55 5.72 2.82 10.17
N ASP A 56 6.55 1.78 10.26
CA ASP A 56 7.23 1.19 9.11
C ASP A 56 6.25 0.65 8.07
N SER A 57 5.19 -0.04 8.51
CA SER A 57 4.13 -0.55 7.62
C SER A 57 3.40 0.59 6.92
N ILE A 58 3.05 1.66 7.64
CA ILE A 58 2.40 2.85 7.06
C ILE A 58 3.30 3.48 6.00
N ASN A 59 4.60 3.62 6.26
CA ASN A 59 5.54 4.18 5.27
C ASN A 59 5.65 3.32 4.02
N ASN A 60 5.69 1.99 4.17
CA ASN A 60 5.69 1.06 3.03
C ASN A 60 4.40 1.15 2.21
N LEU A 61 3.25 1.26 2.86
CA LEU A 61 1.96 1.43 2.19
C LEU A 61 1.88 2.76 1.44
N LEU A 62 2.30 3.85 2.07
CA LEU A 62 2.37 5.17 1.43
C LEU A 62 3.28 5.16 0.21
N ASN A 63 4.47 4.55 0.33
CA ASN A 63 5.37 4.37 -0.80
C ASN A 63 4.69 3.60 -1.94
N TYR A 64 4.06 2.46 -1.64
CA TYR A 64 3.35 1.66 -2.64
C TYR A 64 2.23 2.45 -3.34
N ILE A 65 1.43 3.20 -2.59
CA ILE A 65 0.35 4.02 -3.13
C ILE A 65 0.93 5.09 -4.07
N VAL A 66 1.92 5.86 -3.62
CA VAL A 66 2.50 6.98 -4.39
C VAL A 66 3.26 6.52 -5.62
N PHE A 67 3.91 5.35 -5.57
CA PHE A 67 4.85 4.94 -6.60
C PHE A 67 4.43 3.80 -7.49
N SER A 68 3.43 3.04 -7.09
CA SER A 68 2.85 1.98 -7.92
C SER A 68 1.42 2.33 -8.30
N ILE A 69 0.58 2.72 -7.34
CA ILE A 69 -0.84 3.00 -7.62
C ILE A 69 -0.99 4.30 -8.44
N THR A 70 -0.35 5.39 -8.02
CA THR A 70 -0.43 6.66 -8.77
C THR A 70 -0.02 6.53 -10.25
N PRO A 71 1.16 5.97 -10.61
CA PRO A 71 1.49 5.82 -12.03
C PRO A 71 0.55 4.84 -12.74
N THR A 72 0.09 3.78 -12.07
CA THR A 72 -0.89 2.86 -12.67
C THR A 72 -2.20 3.57 -13.03
N ILE A 73 -2.69 4.46 -12.15
CA ILE A 73 -3.90 5.27 -12.42
C ILE A 73 -3.64 6.25 -13.56
N LEU A 74 -2.50 6.94 -13.57
CA LEU A 74 -2.14 7.87 -14.64
C LEU A 74 -2.04 7.15 -16.00
N ASP A 75 -1.37 6.00 -16.04
CA ASP A 75 -1.25 5.18 -17.25
C ASP A 75 -2.63 4.73 -17.75
N LEU A 76 -3.51 4.30 -16.84
CA LEU A 76 -4.89 3.94 -17.19
C LEU A 76 -5.66 5.13 -17.77
N LEU A 77 -5.59 6.31 -17.16
CA LEU A 77 -6.26 7.51 -17.64
C LEU A 77 -5.72 7.94 -19.01
N VAL A 78 -4.40 7.93 -19.19
CA VAL A 78 -3.75 8.25 -20.48
C VAL A 78 -4.17 7.25 -21.54
N ALA A 79 -4.19 5.95 -21.23
CA ALA A 79 -4.66 4.92 -22.16
C ALA A 79 -6.11 5.19 -22.59
N VAL A 80 -7.03 5.40 -21.65
CA VAL A 80 -8.44 5.68 -21.96
C VAL A 80 -8.59 6.96 -22.79
N ALA A 81 -7.93 8.05 -22.40
CA ALA A 81 -7.99 9.32 -23.13
C ALA A 81 -7.43 9.20 -24.56
N PHE A 82 -6.30 8.51 -24.72
CA PHE A 82 -5.68 8.25 -26.02
C PHE A 82 -6.61 7.43 -26.92
N PHE A 83 -7.22 6.37 -26.39
CA PHE A 83 -8.12 5.52 -27.19
C PHE A 83 -9.41 6.24 -27.60
N ILE A 84 -9.98 7.10 -26.75
CA ILE A 84 -11.16 7.91 -27.09
C ILE A 84 -10.83 8.92 -28.20
N TYR A 85 -9.65 9.54 -28.15
CA TYR A 85 -9.23 10.51 -29.16
C TYR A 85 -8.83 9.84 -30.48
N ALA A 86 -8.18 8.68 -30.41
CA ALA A 86 -7.64 7.99 -31.58
C ALA A 86 -8.66 7.11 -32.31
N PHE A 87 -9.66 6.55 -31.62
CA PHE A 87 -10.63 5.61 -32.22
C PHE A 87 -12.05 5.81 -31.67
N ASN A 88 -13.04 5.76 -32.57
CA ASN A 88 -14.48 5.81 -32.28
C ASN A 88 -14.90 4.88 -31.11
N TRP A 89 -16.03 5.19 -30.45
CA TRP A 89 -16.58 4.58 -29.21
C TRP A 89 -16.43 3.04 -29.06
N TRP A 90 -16.42 2.29 -30.17
CA TRP A 90 -16.20 0.84 -30.21
C TRP A 90 -14.88 0.38 -29.59
N PHE A 91 -13.78 1.12 -29.74
CA PHE A 91 -12.49 0.75 -29.13
C PHE A 91 -12.47 0.96 -27.62
N GLY A 92 -13.18 1.97 -27.12
CA GLY A 92 -13.38 2.17 -25.68
C GLY A 92 -14.04 0.96 -25.02
N LEU A 93 -14.98 0.31 -25.71
CA LEU A 93 -15.66 -0.89 -25.22
C LEU A 93 -14.70 -2.10 -25.09
N ILE A 94 -13.74 -2.26 -26.01
CA ILE A 94 -12.73 -3.33 -25.94
C ILE A 94 -11.76 -3.11 -24.77
N VAL A 95 -11.31 -1.87 -24.55
CA VAL A 95 -10.44 -1.52 -23.41
C VAL A 95 -11.17 -1.71 -22.09
N PHE A 96 -12.43 -1.30 -22.02
CA PHE A 96 -13.27 -1.52 -20.84
C PHE A 96 -13.42 -3.02 -20.53
N LEU A 97 -13.72 -3.83 -21.55
CA LEU A 97 -13.87 -5.28 -21.40
C LEU A 97 -12.56 -5.95 -20.94
N THR A 98 -11.43 -5.56 -21.52
CA THR A 98 -10.11 -6.10 -21.15
C THR A 98 -9.71 -5.70 -19.73
N MET A 99 -9.98 -4.46 -19.30
CA MET A 99 -9.77 -4.05 -17.90
C MET A 99 -10.69 -4.77 -16.93
N PHE A 100 -11.97 -4.94 -17.27
CA PHE A 100 -12.90 -5.70 -16.46
C PHE A 100 -12.42 -7.15 -16.27
N LEU A 101 -12.00 -7.79 -17.36
CA LEU A 101 -11.48 -9.17 -17.32
C LEU A 101 -10.17 -9.27 -16.52
N TYR A 102 -9.30 -8.26 -16.62
CA TYR A 102 -8.07 -8.17 -15.83
C TYR A 102 -8.36 -8.07 -14.32
N ILE A 103 -9.28 -7.20 -13.91
CA ILE A 103 -9.67 -7.05 -12.50
C ILE A 103 -10.32 -8.34 -11.99
N ALA A 104 -11.27 -8.91 -12.74
CA ALA A 104 -11.94 -10.16 -12.38
C ALA A 104 -10.94 -11.32 -12.21
N SER A 105 -9.99 -11.46 -13.14
CA SER A 105 -8.95 -12.48 -13.08
C SER A 105 -8.01 -12.24 -11.90
N THR A 106 -7.65 -10.98 -11.63
CA THR A 106 -6.79 -10.61 -10.49
C THR A 106 -7.45 -10.96 -9.16
N ILE A 107 -8.73 -10.66 -8.99
CA ILE A 107 -9.50 -11.01 -7.78
C ILE A 107 -9.61 -12.53 -7.66
N ALA A 108 -9.98 -13.24 -8.73
CA ALA A 108 -10.10 -14.69 -8.72
C ALA A 108 -8.78 -15.39 -8.32
N ILE A 109 -7.65 -14.93 -8.87
CA ILE A 109 -6.31 -15.45 -8.52
C ILE A 109 -5.93 -15.09 -7.08
N THR A 110 -6.28 -13.89 -6.61
CA THR A 110 -5.98 -13.43 -5.24
C THR A 110 -6.77 -14.21 -4.19
N GLU A 111 -8.06 -14.46 -4.43
CA GLU A 111 -8.89 -15.31 -3.58
C GLU A 111 -8.44 -16.77 -3.60
N TRP A 112 -8.04 -17.27 -4.76
CA TRP A 112 -7.51 -18.62 -4.88
C TRP A 112 -6.21 -18.79 -4.08
N ARG A 113 -5.31 -17.80 -4.09
CA ARG A 113 -4.07 -17.82 -3.29
C ARG A 113 -4.29 -17.68 -1.79
N THR A 114 -5.25 -16.87 -1.35
CA THR A 114 -5.52 -16.67 0.09
C THR A 114 -6.31 -17.81 0.74
N LYS A 115 -6.95 -18.68 -0.04
CA LYS A 115 -7.63 -19.89 0.47
C LYS A 115 -6.68 -21.04 0.78
N LEU A 116 -5.46 -21.05 0.25
CA LEU A 116 -4.52 -22.18 0.41
C LEU A 116 -3.92 -22.33 1.82
N PRO A 117 -3.64 -21.28 2.62
CA PRO A 117 -3.08 -21.45 3.96
C PRO A 117 -4.10 -21.78 5.06
N LYS A 118 -5.38 -21.41 4.91
CA LYS A 118 -6.38 -21.55 5.99
C LYS A 118 -6.97 -22.96 6.14
N LYS A 119 -6.78 -23.85 5.16
CA LYS A 119 -7.34 -25.21 5.22
C LYS A 119 -6.43 -26.22 5.93
N ASN A 120 -5.15 -25.91 6.13
CA ASN A 120 -4.18 -26.87 6.66
C ASN A 120 -3.93 -26.76 8.17
N GLU A 121 -4.51 -25.75 8.86
CA GLU A 121 -4.38 -25.59 10.31
C GLU A 121 -5.60 -26.08 11.12
N TYR A 122 -6.74 -26.33 10.47
CA TYR A 122 -7.94 -26.88 11.13
C TYR A 122 -7.98 -28.42 11.21
N GLY A 123 -6.98 -29.11 10.64
CA GLY A 123 -6.86 -30.57 10.66
C GLY A 123 -5.82 -31.10 11.65
N ARG A 124 -5.26 -30.26 12.52
CA ARG A 124 -4.28 -30.65 13.56
C ARG A 124 -4.61 -30.02 14.92
N GLN A 125 -5.88 -30.02 15.29
CA GLN A 125 -6.29 -29.99 16.69
C GLN A 125 -7.03 -31.30 16.98
#